data_AF-A0A535K6A3-F1
#
_entry.id   AF-A0A535K6A3-F1
#
_cell.length_a   1.000
_cell.length_b   1.000
_cell.length_c   1.000
_cell.angle_alpha   90.00
_cell.angle_beta   90.00
_cell.angle_gamma   90.00
#
_symmetry.space_group_name_H-M   'P 1'
#
loop_
_entity.id
_entity.type
_entity.pdbx_description
1 polymer ?
#
loop_
_entity_poly.entity_id
_entity_poly.type
_entity_poly.pdbx_seq_one_letter_code
_entity_poly.pdbx_strand_id
1 'polypeptide(L)'
;MSLLYADSSALLRAYFADEDEHIELRSLLLGEREPVVTSEITRLELASAVRSAYSAGRVARSSDLLGRIEGDLAEDGAISPIDLRADAIIPTAYRFVLEHRLRPLDAIHLAVCVEDCPALAGGEEVVFITRDTDQARAARALGLEVR
;
A
#
# COMPACT_ATOMS: atom_id res chain seq x y z
N MET A 1 16.79 -9.75 -4.47
CA MET A 1 15.83 -8.69 -4.79
C MET A 1 14.81 -8.67 -3.65
N SER A 2 13.92 -7.69 -3.57
CA SER A 2 12.83 -7.70 -2.58
C SER A 2 11.50 -7.48 -3.27
N LEU A 3 10.44 -8.05 -2.68
CA LEU A 3 9.07 -7.70 -3.01
C LEU A 3 8.64 -6.56 -2.09
N LEU A 4 8.28 -5.42 -2.66
CA LEU A 4 7.77 -4.30 -1.89
C LEU A 4 6.26 -4.40 -1.75
N TYR A 5 5.77 -4.44 -0.52
CA TYR A 5 4.34 -4.25 -0.26
C TYR A 5 4.11 -2.81 0.19
N ALA A 6 3.39 -2.02 -0.60
CA ALA A 6 3.11 -0.63 -0.27
C ALA A 6 1.67 -0.46 0.24
N ASP A 7 1.49 0.16 1.40
CA ASP A 7 0.16 0.58 1.85
C ASP A 7 -0.30 1.87 1.14
N SER A 8 -1.55 2.27 1.38
CA SER A 8 -2.04 3.53 0.83
C SER A 8 -1.30 4.75 1.36
N SER A 9 -0.80 4.75 2.60
CA SER A 9 -0.08 5.91 3.15
C SER A 9 1.23 6.20 2.40
N ALA A 10 1.98 5.17 2.01
CA ALA A 10 3.18 5.30 1.18
C ALA A 10 2.84 5.69 -0.26
N LEU A 11 1.82 5.06 -0.85
CA LEU A 11 1.41 5.34 -2.22
C LEU A 11 0.85 6.75 -2.39
N LEU A 12 0.10 7.26 -1.41
CA LEU A 12 -0.36 8.64 -1.43
C LEU A 12 0.80 9.61 -1.54
N ARG A 13 1.87 9.43 -0.77
CA ARG A 13 3.06 10.28 -0.87
C ARG A 13 3.78 10.11 -2.22
N ALA A 14 3.79 8.91 -2.79
CA ALA A 14 4.33 8.69 -4.14
C ALA A 14 3.53 9.41 -5.26
N TYR A 15 2.23 9.68 -5.05
CA TYR A 15 1.37 10.34 -6.03
C TYR A 15 1.23 11.86 -5.82
N PHE A 16 1.26 12.32 -4.58
CA PHE A 16 0.99 13.71 -4.21
C PHE A 16 2.30 14.50 -4.11
N ALA A 17 2.53 15.40 -5.05
CA ALA A 17 3.78 16.13 -5.18
C ALA A 17 4.08 17.12 -4.03
N ASP A 18 3.07 17.44 -3.23
CA ASP A 18 3.16 18.31 -2.05
C ASP A 18 3.40 17.54 -0.73
N GLU A 19 3.42 16.21 -0.77
CA GLU A 19 3.74 15.39 0.39
C GLU A 19 5.26 15.30 0.63
N ASP A 20 5.63 15.19 1.90
CA ASP A 20 7.00 14.87 2.29
C ASP A 20 7.43 13.52 1.67
N GLU A 21 8.72 13.38 1.38
CA GLU A 21 9.31 12.18 0.77
C GLU A 21 8.76 11.82 -0.62
N HIS A 22 7.94 12.67 -1.26
CA HIS A 22 7.33 12.39 -2.57
C HIS A 22 8.34 11.88 -3.60
N ILE A 23 9.48 12.57 -3.76
CA ILE A 23 10.50 12.21 -4.74
C ILE A 23 11.09 10.82 -4.45
N GLU A 24 11.35 10.52 -3.17
CA GLU A 24 11.92 9.25 -2.75
C GLU A 24 10.93 8.10 -2.95
N LEU A 25 9.70 8.23 -2.43
CA LEU A 25 8.67 7.20 -2.52
C LEU A 25 8.21 7.00 -3.96
N ARG A 26 8.13 8.06 -4.75
CA ARG A 26 7.86 7.95 -6.19
C ARG A 26 8.95 7.14 -6.89
N SER A 27 10.23 7.42 -6.60
CA SER A 27 11.33 6.68 -7.22
C SER A 27 11.39 5.23 -6.76
N LEU A 28 11.05 4.96 -5.49
CA LEU A 28 11.06 3.62 -4.92
C LEU A 28 9.91 2.77 -5.46
N LEU A 29 8.69 3.30 -5.44
CA LEU A 29 7.47 2.53 -5.70
C LEU A 29 7.03 2.55 -7.17
N LEU A 30 7.45 3.56 -7.95
CA LEU A 30 7.02 3.74 -9.34
C LEU A 30 8.21 3.83 -10.31
N GLY A 31 9.41 3.44 -9.85
CA GLY A 31 10.65 3.51 -10.62
C GLY A 31 11.11 2.19 -11.25
N GLU A 32 10.27 1.15 -11.21
CA GLU A 32 10.49 -0.18 -11.84
C GLU A 32 11.78 -0.91 -11.39
N ARG A 33 12.28 -0.62 -10.18
CA ARG A 33 13.50 -1.24 -9.64
C ARG A 33 13.26 -2.55 -8.92
N GLU A 34 12.17 -2.61 -8.18
CA GLU A 34 11.72 -3.75 -7.39
C GLU A 34 10.23 -3.97 -7.71
N PRO A 35 9.76 -5.22 -7.74
CA PRO A 35 8.33 -5.48 -7.90
C PRO A 35 7.56 -4.89 -6.72
N VAL A 36 6.48 -4.18 -7.02
CA VAL A 36 5.62 -3.51 -6.03
C VAL A 36 4.23 -4.11 -6.08
N VAL A 37 3.75 -4.52 -4.91
CA VAL A 37 2.39 -5.02 -4.70
C VAL A 37 1.66 -4.18 -3.67
N THR A 38 0.34 -4.20 -3.74
CA THR A 38 -0.55 -3.63 -2.72
C THR A 38 -1.82 -4.45 -2.60
N SER A 39 -2.67 -4.21 -1.62
CA SER A 39 -4.03 -4.77 -1.58
C SER A 39 -4.95 -4.06 -2.58
N GLU A 40 -5.90 -4.78 -3.18
CA GLU A 40 -6.94 -4.17 -4.03
C GLU A 40 -7.73 -3.05 -3.32
N ILE A 41 -7.80 -3.06 -1.98
CA ILE A 41 -8.50 -2.02 -1.21
C ILE A 41 -7.85 -0.65 -1.35
N THR A 42 -6.56 -0.59 -1.69
CA THR A 42 -5.83 0.65 -1.94
C THR A 42 -6.46 1.48 -3.05
N ARG A 43 -7.06 0.85 -4.06
CA ARG A 43 -7.76 1.59 -5.12
C ARG A 43 -8.88 2.46 -4.54
N LEU A 44 -9.63 1.92 -3.57
CA LEU A 44 -10.68 2.66 -2.87
C LEU A 44 -10.09 3.77 -1.98
N GLU A 45 -9.00 3.51 -1.27
CA GLU A 45 -8.34 4.48 -0.40
C GLU A 45 -7.76 5.66 -1.19
N LEU A 46 -7.07 5.38 -2.31
CA LEU A 46 -6.54 6.39 -3.22
C LEU A 46 -7.68 7.22 -3.84
N ALA A 47 -8.76 6.58 -4.29
CA ALA A 47 -9.91 7.30 -4.82
C ALA A 47 -10.53 8.27 -3.78
N SER A 48 -10.66 7.81 -2.54
CA SER A 48 -11.15 8.63 -1.42
C SER A 48 -10.23 9.82 -1.12
N ALA A 49 -8.92 9.58 -1.09
CA ALA A 49 -7.92 10.61 -0.82
C ALA A 49 -7.84 11.66 -1.94
N VAL A 50 -7.84 11.25 -3.21
CA VAL A 50 -7.85 12.17 -4.36
C VAL A 50 -9.11 13.02 -4.35
N ARG A 51 -10.28 12.43 -4.07
CA ARG A 51 -11.53 13.18 -3.94
C ARG A 51 -11.44 14.21 -2.81
N SER A 52 -10.94 13.82 -1.65
CA SER A 52 -10.78 14.72 -0.50
C SER A 52 -9.84 15.89 -0.81
N ALA A 53 -8.71 15.61 -1.46
CA ALA A 53 -7.74 16.63 -1.85
C ALA A 53 -8.27 17.58 -2.94
N TYR A 54 -9.07 17.07 -3.88
CA TYR A 54 -9.77 17.90 -4.86
C TYR A 54 -10.76 18.85 -4.16
N SER A 55 -11.58 18.33 -3.25
CA SER A 55 -12.52 19.15 -2.46
C SER A 55 -11.80 20.20 -1.60
N ALA A 56 -10.58 19.93 -1.15
CA ALA A 56 -9.73 20.87 -0.42
C ALA A 56 -8.93 21.83 -1.32
N GLY A 57 -9.02 21.71 -2.66
CA GLY A 57 -8.26 22.52 -3.61
C GLY A 57 -6.77 22.18 -3.72
N ARG A 58 -6.31 21.09 -3.09
CA ARG A 58 -4.91 20.60 -3.20
C ARG A 58 -4.62 19.95 -4.55
N VAL A 59 -5.63 19.37 -5.19
CA VAL A 59 -5.54 18.78 -6.53
C VAL A 59 -6.50 19.50 -7.47
N ALA A 60 -5.99 20.07 -8.56
CA ALA A 60 -6.83 20.78 -9.53
C ALA A 60 -7.51 19.85 -10.55
N ARG A 61 -6.83 18.75 -10.94
CA ARG A 61 -7.28 17.82 -11.99
C ARG A 61 -7.37 16.41 -11.44
N SER A 62 -8.44 16.14 -10.67
CA SER A 62 -8.64 14.84 -10.00
C SER A 62 -8.80 13.68 -10.99
N SER A 63 -9.45 13.91 -12.13
CA SER A 63 -9.58 12.91 -13.21
C SER A 63 -8.24 12.45 -13.75
N ASP A 64 -7.29 13.38 -13.93
CA ASP A 64 -5.98 13.09 -14.51
C ASP A 64 -5.14 12.28 -13.52
N LEU A 65 -5.19 12.65 -12.24
CA LEU A 65 -4.49 11.91 -11.19
C LEU A 65 -5.07 10.50 -11.01
N LEU A 66 -6.40 10.36 -11.00
CA LEU A 66 -7.06 9.06 -10.95
C LEU A 66 -6.71 8.22 -12.17
N GLY A 67 -6.78 8.78 -13.38
CA GLY A 67 -6.43 8.04 -14.60
C GLY A 67 -4.99 7.52 -14.59
N ARG A 68 -4.06 8.27 -13.98
CA ARG A 68 -2.69 7.81 -13.78
C ARG A 68 -2.59 6.68 -12.75
N ILE A 69 -3.22 6.83 -11.58
CA ILE A 69 -3.27 5.80 -10.54
C ILE A 69 -3.85 4.49 -11.10
N GLU A 70 -4.93 4.59 -11.88
CA GLU A 70 -5.57 3.45 -12.52
C GLU A 70 -4.67 2.77 -13.56
N GLY A 71 -3.88 3.55 -14.32
CA GLY A 71 -2.87 3.01 -15.22
C GLY A 71 -1.74 2.30 -14.48
N ASP A 72 -1.27 2.87 -13.37
CA ASP A 72 -0.21 2.29 -12.55
C ASP A 72 -0.66 1.02 -11.80
N LEU A 73 -1.98 0.84 -11.55
CA LEU A 73 -2.59 -0.35 -10.92
C LEU A 73 -3.14 -1.38 -11.94
N ALA A 74 -3.02 -1.12 -13.24
CA ALA A 74 -3.48 -2.05 -14.28
C ALA A 74 -2.59 -3.30 -14.37
N GLU A 75 -3.00 -4.30 -15.17
CA GLU A 75 -2.27 -5.58 -15.32
C GLU A 75 -0.79 -5.40 -15.72
N ASP A 76 -0.50 -4.45 -16.62
CA ASP A 76 0.86 -4.08 -17.05
C ASP A 76 1.37 -2.80 -16.34
N GLY A 77 0.74 -2.43 -15.22
CA GLY A 77 1.08 -1.25 -14.44
C GLY A 77 2.33 -1.41 -13.58
N ALA A 78 2.79 -0.30 -13.00
CA ALA A 78 3.96 -0.29 -12.10
C ALA A 78 3.71 -1.01 -10.76
N ILE A 79 2.45 -1.19 -10.37
CA ILE A 79 2.04 -1.79 -9.10
C ILE A 79 1.05 -2.91 -9.40
N SER A 80 1.28 -4.09 -8.86
CA SER A 80 0.37 -5.24 -8.98
C SER A 80 -0.57 -5.32 -7.76
N PRO A 81 -1.88 -5.07 -7.91
CA PRO A 81 -2.82 -5.27 -6.82
C PRO A 81 -3.02 -6.75 -6.51
N ILE A 82 -3.13 -7.08 -5.23
CA ILE A 82 -3.46 -8.41 -4.71
C ILE A 82 -4.94 -8.43 -4.35
N ASP A 83 -5.67 -9.37 -4.94
CA ASP A 83 -7.08 -9.62 -4.65
C ASP A 83 -7.30 -9.96 -3.17
N LEU A 84 -8.33 -9.38 -2.56
CA LEU A 84 -8.68 -9.60 -1.17
C LEU A 84 -9.39 -10.95 -1.02
N ARG A 85 -8.64 -11.98 -0.67
CA ARG A 85 -9.16 -13.30 -0.29
C ARG A 85 -9.81 -13.24 1.09
N ALA A 86 -11.04 -12.75 1.16
CA ALA A 86 -11.70 -12.40 2.42
C ALA A 86 -11.74 -13.54 3.46
N ASP A 87 -11.81 -14.79 3.01
CA ASP A 87 -11.79 -15.99 3.84
C ASP A 87 -10.47 -16.18 4.61
N ALA A 88 -9.34 -15.82 4.00
CA ALA A 88 -8.02 -15.86 4.62
C ALA A 88 -7.67 -14.54 5.33
N ILE A 89 -7.96 -13.41 4.69
CA ILE A 89 -7.50 -12.10 5.14
C ILE A 89 -8.27 -11.58 6.35
N ILE A 90 -9.60 -11.73 6.39
CA ILE A 90 -10.41 -11.13 7.46
C ILE A 90 -10.11 -11.75 8.84
N PRO A 91 -9.97 -13.08 9.00
CA PRO A 91 -9.56 -13.66 10.28
C PRO A 91 -8.19 -13.15 10.76
N THR A 92 -7.20 -13.05 9.86
CA THR A 92 -5.86 -12.55 10.19
C THR A 92 -5.89 -11.07 10.55
N ALA A 93 -6.60 -10.24 9.78
CA ALA A 93 -6.79 -8.82 10.07
C ALA A 93 -7.49 -8.62 11.43
N TYR A 94 -8.54 -9.41 11.73
CA TYR A 94 -9.22 -9.38 13.02
C TYR A 94 -8.26 -9.64 14.18
N ARG A 95 -7.40 -10.66 14.06
CA ARG A 95 -6.36 -10.95 15.05
C ARG A 95 -5.41 -9.76 15.22
N PHE A 96 -4.95 -9.15 14.13
CA PHE A 96 -4.08 -7.97 14.19
C PHE A 96 -4.74 -6.76 14.83
N VAL A 97 -6.03 -6.54 14.64
CA VAL A 97 -6.79 -5.50 15.38
C VAL A 97 -6.73 -5.76 16.88
N LEU A 98 -6.92 -7.00 17.33
CA LEU A 98 -6.90 -7.35 18.76
C LEU A 98 -5.49 -7.26 19.36
N GLU A 99 -4.47 -7.74 18.65
CA GLU A 99 -3.10 -7.86 19.16
C GLU A 99 -2.32 -6.54 19.07
N HIS A 100 -2.56 -5.75 18.02
CA HIS A 100 -1.76 -4.56 17.71
C HIS A 100 -2.56 -3.25 17.72
N ARG A 101 -3.88 -3.30 17.94
CA ARG A 101 -4.79 -2.13 17.97
C ARG A 101 -4.77 -1.30 16.69
N LEU A 102 -4.60 -1.97 15.55
CA LEU A 102 -4.63 -1.33 14.23
C LEU A 102 -6.05 -0.90 13.85
N ARG A 103 -6.16 0.12 12.99
CA ARG A 103 -7.44 0.41 12.32
C ARG A 103 -7.73 -0.75 11.35
N PRO A 104 -9.01 -1.03 11.03
CA PRO A 104 -9.37 -2.19 10.21
C PRO A 104 -8.68 -2.24 8.84
N LEU A 105 -8.56 -1.10 8.14
CA LEU A 105 -7.89 -1.06 6.82
C LEU A 105 -6.38 -1.30 6.94
N ASP A 106 -5.73 -0.72 7.95
CA ASP A 106 -4.31 -0.96 8.21
C ASP A 106 -4.05 -2.45 8.54
N ALA A 107 -4.98 -3.07 9.28
CA ALA A 107 -4.93 -4.49 9.61
C ALA A 107 -5.15 -5.39 8.37
N ILE A 108 -6.06 -5.01 7.47
CA ILE A 108 -6.25 -5.68 6.18
C ILE A 108 -4.96 -5.60 5.36
N HIS A 109 -4.35 -4.42 5.26
CA HIS A 109 -3.10 -4.25 4.54
C HIS A 109 -2.00 -5.18 5.06
N LEU A 110 -1.82 -5.23 6.37
CA LEU A 110 -0.82 -6.09 7.00
C LEU A 110 -1.16 -7.58 6.83
N ALA A 111 -2.44 -7.94 6.89
CA ALA A 111 -2.90 -9.31 6.65
C ALA A 111 -2.64 -9.77 5.21
N VAL A 112 -2.95 -8.95 4.20
CA VAL A 112 -2.62 -9.28 2.80
C VAL A 112 -1.11 -9.46 2.62
N CYS A 113 -0.30 -8.58 3.22
CA CYS A 113 1.15 -8.73 3.18
C CYS A 113 1.60 -10.07 3.76
N VAL A 114 1.14 -10.42 4.97
CA VAL A 114 1.57 -11.64 5.67
C VAL A 114 1.06 -12.92 5.01
N GLU A 115 -0.17 -12.93 4.49
CA GLU A 115 -0.80 -14.14 3.96
C GLU A 115 -0.40 -14.42 2.50
N ASP A 116 -0.27 -13.39 1.66
CA ASP A 116 -0.12 -13.57 0.20
C ASP A 116 1.30 -13.29 -0.31
N CYS A 117 2.02 -12.32 0.28
CA CYS A 117 3.33 -11.92 -0.23
C CYS A 117 4.42 -13.00 -0.12
N PRO A 118 4.47 -13.89 0.90
CA PRO A 118 5.49 -14.93 0.94
C PRO A 118 5.48 -15.86 -0.29
N ALA A 119 4.28 -16.19 -0.79
CA ALA A 119 4.14 -16.99 -1.99
C ALA A 119 4.56 -16.22 -3.25
N LEU A 120 4.18 -14.94 -3.35
CA LEU A 120 4.52 -14.05 -4.47
C LEU A 120 6.03 -13.74 -4.53
N ALA A 121 6.68 -13.59 -3.38
CA ALA A 121 8.10 -13.26 -3.28
C ALA A 121 9.00 -14.43 -3.69
N GLY A 122 8.50 -15.68 -3.72
CA GLY A 122 9.27 -16.83 -4.18
C GLY A 122 10.55 -17.11 -3.38
N GLY A 123 10.57 -16.73 -2.10
CA GLY A 123 11.74 -16.84 -1.22
C GLY A 123 12.62 -15.59 -1.13
N GLU A 124 12.32 -14.53 -1.90
CA GLU A 124 12.89 -13.21 -1.71
C GLU A 124 12.31 -12.52 -0.46
N GLU A 125 12.98 -11.48 0.02
CA GLU A 125 12.52 -10.71 1.19
C GLU A 125 11.29 -9.87 0.84
N VAL A 126 10.29 -9.87 1.74
CA VAL A 126 9.13 -8.97 1.68
C VAL A 126 9.42 -7.76 2.54
N VAL A 127 9.37 -6.57 1.95
CA VAL A 127 9.57 -5.31 2.66
C VAL A 127 8.27 -4.51 2.67
N PHE A 128 7.79 -4.20 3.87
CA PHE A 128 6.54 -3.47 4.05
C PHE A 128 6.80 -1.96 4.07
N ILE A 129 6.27 -1.25 3.09
CA ILE A 129 6.42 0.20 2.92
C ILE A 129 5.18 0.89 3.46
N THR A 130 5.35 1.63 4.56
CA THR A 130 4.26 2.38 5.18
C THR A 130 4.79 3.67 5.82
N ARG A 131 3.90 4.65 5.96
CA ARG A 131 4.15 5.87 6.73
C ARG A 131 3.24 5.99 7.95
N ASP A 132 2.47 4.95 8.24
CA ASP A 132 1.73 4.83 9.49
C ASP A 132 2.61 4.18 10.58
N THR A 133 2.84 4.90 11.68
CA THR A 133 3.74 4.45 12.75
C THR A 133 3.21 3.24 13.51
N ASP A 134 1.89 3.12 13.66
CA ASP A 134 1.27 2.01 14.38
C ASP A 134 1.32 0.74 13.52
N GLN A 135 1.04 0.87 12.22
CA GLN A 135 1.18 -0.21 11.25
C GLN A 135 2.64 -0.66 11.10
N ALA A 136 3.59 0.27 11.02
CA ALA A 136 5.02 -0.02 10.98
C ALA A 136 5.49 -0.81 12.22
N ARG A 137 5.00 -0.43 13.41
CA ARG A 137 5.31 -1.16 14.66
C ARG A 137 4.74 -2.57 14.64
N ALA A 138 3.51 -2.75 14.16
CA ALA A 138 2.89 -4.07 14.06
C ALA A 138 3.63 -4.96 13.05
N ALA A 139 3.96 -4.44 11.87
CA ALA A 139 4.73 -5.16 10.85
C ALA A 139 6.09 -5.65 11.40
N ARG A 140 6.84 -4.79 12.08
CA ARG A 140 8.10 -5.19 12.74
C ARG A 140 7.90 -6.26 13.82
N ALA A 141 6.81 -6.19 14.59
CA ALA A 141 6.50 -7.19 15.60
C ALA A 141 6.20 -8.58 14.99
N LEU A 142 5.81 -8.62 13.73
CA LEU A 142 5.60 -9.85 12.94
C LEU A 142 6.85 -10.31 12.19
N GLY A 143 7.98 -9.61 12.35
CA GLY A 143 9.25 -9.96 11.73
C GLY A 143 9.43 -9.43 10.30
N LEU A 144 8.58 -8.51 9.84
CA LEU A 144 8.75 -7.85 8.54
C LEU A 144 9.80 -6.73 8.63
N GLU A 145 10.61 -6.60 7.59
CA GLU A 145 11.38 -5.39 7.33
C GLU A 145 10.42 -4.26 6.95
N VAL A 146 10.66 -3.04 7.47
CA VAL A 146 9.78 -1.89 7.27
C VAL A 146 10.59 -0.66 6.87
N ARG A 147 10.20 -0.06 5.73
CA ARG A 147 10.82 1.15 5.17
C ARG A 147 9.80 2.26 4.92
#